data_AF-A0A3N9V961-F1
#
_entry.id   AF-A0A3N9V961-F1
#
_cell.length_a   1.000
_cell.length_b   1.000
_cell.length_c   1.000
_cell.angle_alpha   90.00
_cell.angle_beta   90.00
_cell.angle_gamma   90.00
#
_symmetry.space_group_name_H-M   'P 1'
#
loop_
_entity.id
_entity.type
_entity.pdbx_description
1 polymer ?
#
loop_
_entity_poly.entity_id
_entity_poly.type
_entity_poly.pdbx_seq_one_letter_code
_entity_poly.pdbx_strand_id
1 'polypeptide(L)' 'FVLLVSGAPAGNDDGEGERVLKLLLAEGLPVKQAAKLASAITGAAKNMLYERALALKN' A
#
# COMPACT_ATOMS: atom_id res chain seq x y z
N PHE A 1 22.97 3.36 25.53
CA PHE A 1 22.73 2.03 24.94
C PHE A 1 22.48 2.22 23.44
N VAL A 2 22.98 1.34 22.58
CA VAL A 2 22.76 1.41 21.11
C VAL A 2 21.93 0.20 20.72
N LEU A 3 20.79 0.43 20.08
CA LEU A 3 19.94 -0.62 19.52
C LEU A 3 20.37 -0.87 18.08
N LEU A 4 20.93 -2.05 17.81
CA LEU A 4 21.00 -2.58 16.46
C LEU A 4 19.65 -3.21 16.12
N VAL A 5 18.96 -2.66 15.13
CA VAL A 5 17.81 -3.31 14.51
C VAL A 5 18.31 -4.02 13.27
N SER A 6 18.26 -5.35 13.29
CA SER A 6 18.39 -6.14 12.06
C SER A 6 17.23 -5.78 11.14
N GLY A 7 17.54 -5.45 9.88
CA GLY A 7 16.49 -5.22 8.88
C GLY A 7 15.56 -6.44 8.85
N ALA A 8 14.26 -6.19 8.92
CA ALA A 8 13.27 -7.25 8.77
C ALA A 8 13.58 -7.99 7.45
N PRO A 9 13.49 -9.34 7.42
CA PRO A 9 13.59 -10.06 6.16
C PRO A 9 12.60 -9.42 5.19
N ALA A 10 12.96 -9.32 3.91
CA ALA A 10 12.06 -8.83 2.87
C ALA A 10 10.89 -9.82 2.75
N GLY A 11 9.93 -9.69 3.67
CA GLY A 11 8.65 -10.34 3.64
C GLY A 11 7.99 -9.88 2.36
N ASN A 12 7.56 -10.84 1.57
CA ASN A 12 6.76 -10.59 0.36
C ASN A 12 5.62 -9.65 0.74
N ASP A 13 5.69 -8.39 0.28
CA ASP A 13 4.57 -7.45 0.22
C ASP A 13 3.59 -7.63 1.39
N ASP A 14 4.01 -7.23 2.60
CA ASP A 14 3.36 -7.48 3.92
C ASP A 14 1.92 -6.92 4.05
N GLY A 15 1.21 -6.70 2.95
CA GLY A 15 -0.11 -6.09 2.90
C GLY A 15 -0.08 -4.59 3.18
N GLU A 16 1.09 -3.99 3.41
CA GLU A 16 1.25 -2.55 3.67
C GLU A 16 0.70 -1.72 2.50
N GLY A 17 0.96 -2.13 1.25
CA GLY A 17 0.38 -1.48 0.07
C GLY A 17 -1.14 -1.48 0.10
N GLU A 18 -1.75 -2.61 0.45
CA GLU A 18 -3.21 -2.74 0.55
C GLU A 18 -3.77 -1.98 1.76
N ARG A 19 -3.07 -1.97 2.90
CA ARG A 19 -3.44 -1.23 4.10
C ARG A 19 -3.49 0.27 3.83
N VAL A 20 -2.42 0.82 3.25
CA VAL A 20 -2.35 2.25 2.86
C VAL A 20 -3.43 2.57 1.82
N LEU A 21 -3.63 1.70 0.84
CA LEU A 21 -4.68 1.86 -0.17
C LEU A 21 -6.07 1.97 0.45
N LYS A 22 -6.44 1.08 1.38
CA LYS A 22 -7.75 1.10 2.07
C LYS A 22 -7.97 2.38 2.86
N LEU A 23 -6.95 2.87 3.55
CA LEU A 23 -7.03 4.14 4.28
C LEU A 23 -7.28 5.32 3.33
N LEU A 24 -6.54 5.39 2.22
CA LEU A 24 -6.72 6.45 1.23
C LEU A 24 -8.10 6.42 0.56
N LEU A 25 -8.65 5.22 0.30
CA LEU A 25 -10.01 5.08 -0.24
C LEU A 25 -11.08 5.46 0.79
N ALA A 26 -10.87 5.15 2.07
CA ALA A 26 -11.79 5.53 3.15
C ALA A 26 -11.88 7.06 3.33
N GLU A 27 -10.79 7.78 3.04
CA GLU A 27 -10.76 9.25 2.99
C GLU A 27 -11.45 9.83 1.72
N GLY A 28 -12.03 8.98 0.87
CA GLY A 28 -12.80 9.40 -0.31
C GLY A 28 -11.94 9.73 -1.54
N LEU A 29 -10.65 9.39 -1.55
CA LEU A 29 -9.81 9.64 -2.72
C LEU A 29 -10.25 8.78 -3.91
N PRO A 30 -10.15 9.30 -5.15
CA PRO A 30 -10.37 8.50 -6.36
C PRO A 30 -9.40 7.32 -6.42
N VAL A 31 -9.89 6.16 -6.87
CA VAL A 31 -9.13 4.89 -7.00
C VAL A 31 -7.75 5.07 -7.64
N LYS A 32 -7.68 5.82 -8.74
CA LYS A 32 -6.43 6.09 -9.46
C LYS A 32 -5.42 6.89 -8.62
N GLN A 33 -5.90 7.82 -7.80
CA GLN A 33 -5.08 8.63 -6.90
C GLN A 33 -4.63 7.80 -5.69
N ALA A 34 -5.54 7.04 -5.08
CA ALA A 34 -5.23 6.17 -3.95
C ALA A 34 -4.17 5.11 -4.32
N ALA A 35 -4.32 4.42 -5.46
CA ALA A 35 -3.34 3.43 -5.94
C ALA A 35 -1.97 4.04 -6.26
N LYS A 36 -1.93 5.26 -6.84
CA LYS A 36 -0.67 5.97 -7.10
C LYS A 36 0.06 6.33 -5.80
N LEU A 37 -0.67 6.87 -4.82
CA LEU A 37 -0.10 7.27 -3.54
C LEU A 37 0.36 6.06 -2.72
N ALA A 38 -0.46 5.02 -2.62
CA ALA A 38 -0.09 3.78 -1.93
C ALA A 38 1.18 3.16 -2.55
N SER A 39 1.28 3.12 -3.88
CA SER A 39 2.50 2.66 -4.57
C SER A 39 3.71 3.53 -4.27
N ALA A 40 3.56 4.86 -4.24
CA ALA A 40 4.65 5.77 -3.91
C ALA A 40 5.11 5.68 -2.44
N ILE A 41 4.20 5.38 -1.52
CA ILE A 41 4.49 5.26 -0.08
C ILE A 41 5.14 3.91 0.24
N THR A 42 4.66 2.83 -0.37
CA THR A 42 5.01 1.45 0.02
C THR A 42 5.97 0.76 -0.95
N GLY A 43 6.16 1.30 -2.15
CA GLY A 43 6.91 0.66 -3.22
C GLY A 43 6.16 -0.48 -3.93
N ALA A 44 4.95 -0.83 -3.48
CA ALA A 44 4.14 -1.87 -4.10
C ALA A 44 3.70 -1.48 -5.52
N ALA A 45 3.46 -2.48 -6.37
CA ALA A 45 3.14 -2.26 -7.78
C ALA A 45 1.81 -1.52 -7.94
N LYS A 46 1.85 -0.31 -8.51
CA LYS A 46 0.66 0.53 -8.75
C LYS A 46 -0.47 -0.20 -9.47
N ASN A 47 -0.15 -1.02 -10.48
CA ASN A 47 -1.17 -1.76 -11.22
C ASN A 47 -1.87 -2.79 -10.33
N MET A 48 -1.12 -3.51 -9.48
CA MET A 48 -1.70 -4.44 -8.51
C MET A 48 -2.61 -3.71 -7.52
N LEU A 49 -2.15 -2.57 -6.97
CA LEU A 49 -2.94 -1.75 -6.06
C LEU A 49 -4.19 -1.16 -6.73
N TYR A 50 -4.12 -0.82 -8.01
CA TYR A 50 -5.26 -0.32 -8.76
C TYR A 50 -6.35 -1.39 -8.93
N GLU A 51 -5.97 -2.61 -9.34
CA GLU A 51 -6.89 -3.74 -9.44
C GLU A 51 -7.52 -4.08 -8.07
N ARG A 52 -6.72 -4.07 -6.99
CA ARG A 52 -7.21 -4.24 -5.62
C ARG A 52 -8.25 -3.19 -5.23
N ALA A 53 -8.00 -1.93 -5.57
CA ALA A 53 -8.94 -0.85 -5.28
C ALA A 53 -10.25 -0.95 -6.06
N LEU A 54 -10.21 -1.42 -7.32
CA LEU A 54 -11.41 -1.70 -8.09
C LEU A 54 -12.22 -2.85 -7.47
N ALA A 55 -11.55 -3.92 -7.04
CA ALA A 55 -12.20 -5.05 -6.36
C ALA A 55 -12.85 -4.67 -5.03
N LEU A 56 -12.32 -3.67 -4.33
CA LEU A 56 -12.89 -3.15 -3.06
C LEU A 56 -14.07 -2.19 -3.25
N LYS A 57 -14.28 -1.67 -4.47
CA LYS A 57 -15.34 -0.68 -4.76
C LYS A 57 -16.63 -1.34 -5.29
N ASN A 58 -16.55 -2.59 -5.74
CA ASN A 58 -17.69 -3.40 -6.14
C ASN A 58 -18.26 -4.19 -4.96
#